data_AF-A0A6S7JKQ5-F1
#
_entry.id   AF-A0A6S7JKQ5-F1
#
_cell.length_a   1.000
_cell.length_b   1.000
_cell.length_c   1.000
_cell.angle_alpha   90.00
_cell.angle_beta   90.00
_cell.angle_gamma   90.00
#
_symmetry.space_group_name_H-M   'P 1'
#
loop_
_entity.id
_entity.type
_entity.pdbx_description
1 polymer ?
#
loop_
_entity_poly.entity_id
_entity_poly.type
_entity_poly.pdbx_seq_one_letter_code
_entity_poly.pdbx_strand_id
1 'polypeptide(L)'
;MENCSECAATSSKNGGWKFYKAVPTTQRLLCSKNHSCKNGGTCVANPCDKENGFDCICKENFSGKFCQNVTGHFSSCKSLLQIGRDLPNGNYNILHKNGAKSTLMYCQMTSLEGCAGGGWTMAMKIDGSETTFDYNSTYWTDRTGYLTIHGRFGFDNVETKMPSYWSASFKEICIGMKVGNDLRFLMIPYAGESLRDLIAEDKFLATNVGREKLKSLIANSSLQSTCHKEGFNMYDPDTKHVIARIGI
;
A
#
# COMPACT_ATOMS: atom_id res chain seq x y z
N MET A 1 13.95 -55.52 -3.01
CA MET A 1 15.35 -55.94 -2.86
C MET A 1 15.67 -56.86 -4.01
N GLU A 2 16.72 -56.50 -4.76
CA GLU A 2 17.50 -57.29 -5.73
C GLU A 2 16.73 -57.94 -6.91
N ASN A 3 17.11 -57.77 -8.18
CA ASN A 3 18.48 -57.76 -8.69
C ASN A 3 18.56 -57.03 -10.05
N CYS A 4 19.52 -56.12 -10.19
CA CYS A 4 19.97 -55.63 -11.50
C CYS A 4 20.66 -56.79 -12.24
N SER A 5 20.21 -57.09 -13.46
CA SER A 5 21.04 -57.83 -14.42
C SER A 5 21.18 -56.99 -15.68
N GLU A 6 22.44 -56.66 -15.97
CA GLU A 6 22.92 -55.89 -17.09
C GLU A 6 22.55 -56.56 -18.42
N CYS A 7 22.03 -55.76 -19.35
CA CYS A 7 22.27 -55.96 -20.78
C CYS A 7 22.88 -54.67 -21.34
N ALA A 8 24.11 -54.38 -20.92
CA ALA A 8 24.94 -53.37 -21.57
C ALA A 8 25.54 -53.98 -22.84
N ALA A 9 25.05 -53.59 -24.00
CA ALA A 9 25.71 -53.85 -25.28
C ALA A 9 26.16 -52.52 -25.90
N THR A 10 27.45 -52.22 -25.73
CA THR A 10 28.38 -51.90 -26.83
C THR A 10 29.80 -51.86 -26.25
N SER A 11 30.51 -52.99 -26.31
CA SER A 11 31.96 -53.02 -26.21
C SER A 11 32.54 -52.91 -27.63
N SER A 12 33.01 -51.73 -28.01
CA SER A 12 33.97 -51.60 -29.12
C SER A 12 35.15 -50.76 -28.65
N LYS A 13 36.35 -51.31 -28.79
CA LYS A 13 37.63 -50.63 -28.51
C LYS A 13 37.96 -49.50 -29.50
N ASN A 14 37.02 -49.11 -30.36
CA ASN A 14 37.09 -47.94 -31.23
C ASN A 14 35.80 -47.13 -31.02
N GLY A 15 35.94 -45.80 -30.94
CA GLY A 15 34.86 -44.87 -30.61
C GLY A 15 33.62 -45.05 -31.49
N GLY A 16 32.45 -44.92 -30.87
CA GLY A 16 31.16 -44.97 -31.54
C GLY A 16 30.30 -43.77 -31.14
N TRP A 17 29.50 -43.28 -32.09
CA TRP A 17 28.56 -42.17 -31.88
C TRP A 17 27.14 -42.69 -32.01
N LYS A 18 26.28 -42.27 -31.09
CA LYS A 18 24.83 -42.51 -31.16
C LYS A 18 24.14 -41.17 -31.40
N PHE A 19 23.39 -41.08 -32.49
CA PHE A 19 22.54 -39.93 -32.80
C PHE A 19 21.08 -40.36 -32.76
N TYR A 20 20.20 -39.47 -32.30
CA TYR A 20 18.76 -39.63 -32.42
C TYR A 20 18.16 -38.30 -32.89
N LYS A 21 17.07 -38.36 -33.68
CA LYS A 21 16.23 -37.20 -33.97
C LYS A 21 15.17 -37.09 -32.88
N ALA A 22 15.25 -36.05 -32.06
CA ALA A 22 14.19 -35.72 -31.12
C ALA A 22 12.92 -35.32 -31.90
N VAL A 23 11.76 -35.81 -31.47
CA VAL A 23 10.46 -35.36 -31.99
C VAL A 23 10.25 -33.93 -31.50
N PRO A 24 9.79 -32.97 -32.33
CA PRO A 24 9.47 -31.63 -31.84
C PRO A 24 8.33 -31.77 -30.82
N THR A 25 8.63 -31.54 -29.54
CA THR A 25 7.58 -31.40 -28.54
C THR A 25 6.71 -30.24 -29.01
N THR A 26 5.44 -30.50 -29.31
CA THR A 26 4.44 -29.46 -29.62
C THR A 26 4.65 -28.33 -28.62
N GLN A 27 5.17 -27.21 -29.11
CA GLN A 27 5.59 -26.08 -28.30
C GLN A 27 4.32 -25.47 -27.73
N ARG A 28 3.86 -25.97 -26.57
CA ARG A 28 2.95 -25.17 -25.73
C ARG A 28 3.67 -23.83 -25.59
N LEU A 29 3.03 -22.73 -25.96
CA LEU A 29 3.54 -21.40 -25.62
C LEU A 29 3.66 -21.36 -24.09
N LEU A 30 4.81 -21.73 -23.53
CA LEU A 30 5.04 -21.83 -22.09
C LEU A 30 4.93 -20.44 -21.45
N CYS A 31 5.35 -19.41 -22.18
CA CYS A 31 5.11 -18.00 -21.89
C CYS A 31 4.02 -17.40 -22.80
N SER A 32 2.86 -18.04 -22.88
CA SER A 32 1.68 -17.40 -23.48
C SER A 32 1.21 -16.21 -22.61
N LYS A 33 0.35 -15.34 -23.15
CA LYS A 33 -0.08 -14.05 -22.57
C LYS A 33 -0.60 -14.08 -21.12
N ASN A 34 -0.72 -15.24 -20.49
CA ASN A 34 -1.27 -15.46 -19.16
C ASN A 34 -0.24 -16.04 -18.15
N HIS A 35 1.05 -15.72 -18.32
CA HIS A 35 2.08 -16.15 -17.37
C HIS A 35 1.92 -15.40 -16.03
N SER A 36 2.18 -16.11 -14.92
CA SER A 36 1.97 -15.59 -13.56
C SER A 36 3.06 -14.62 -13.06
N CYS A 37 4.09 -14.31 -13.86
CA CYS A 37 5.12 -13.34 -13.46
C CYS A 37 4.49 -11.99 -13.12
N LYS A 38 4.56 -11.61 -11.84
CA LYS A 38 4.01 -10.39 -11.28
C LYS A 38 4.94 -9.22 -11.48
N ASN A 39 4.41 -8.02 -11.26
CA ASN A 39 5.20 -6.78 -11.14
C ASN A 39 6.06 -6.49 -12.38
N GLY A 40 5.57 -6.89 -13.55
CA GLY A 40 6.26 -6.71 -14.82
C GLY A 40 7.51 -7.58 -15.01
N GLY A 41 7.63 -8.69 -14.27
CA GLY A 41 8.65 -9.71 -14.51
C GLY A 41 8.53 -10.32 -15.92
N THR A 42 9.66 -10.74 -16.48
CA THR A 42 9.74 -11.33 -17.81
C THR A 42 9.66 -12.85 -17.71
N CYS A 43 8.68 -13.46 -18.39
CA CYS A 43 8.59 -14.92 -18.49
C CYS A 43 9.62 -15.45 -19.49
N VAL A 44 10.39 -16.46 -19.08
CA VAL A 44 11.29 -17.21 -19.95
C VAL A 44 10.98 -18.69 -19.86
N ALA A 45 10.86 -19.36 -21.02
CA ALA A 45 10.60 -20.79 -21.04
C ALA A 45 11.77 -21.56 -20.40
N ASN A 46 11.45 -22.43 -19.45
CA ASN A 46 12.42 -23.30 -18.78
C ASN A 46 11.93 -24.75 -18.88
N PRO A 47 12.38 -25.51 -19.90
CA PRO A 47 12.01 -26.91 -20.07
C PRO A 47 12.46 -27.84 -18.92
N CYS A 48 13.36 -27.37 -18.05
CA CYS A 48 13.84 -28.11 -16.89
C CYS A 48 12.94 -27.94 -15.66
N ASP A 49 12.13 -26.87 -15.58
CA ASP A 49 11.09 -26.76 -14.54
C ASP A 49 9.93 -27.69 -14.93
N LYS A 50 9.85 -28.84 -14.23
CA LYS A 50 8.82 -29.86 -14.47
C LYS A 50 7.43 -29.48 -13.94
N GLU A 51 7.31 -28.46 -13.09
CA GLU A 51 6.03 -27.97 -12.59
C GLU A 51 5.42 -26.94 -13.53
N ASN A 52 6.15 -25.88 -13.84
CA ASN A 52 5.60 -24.70 -14.54
C ASN A 52 6.10 -24.59 -15.98
N GLY A 53 7.28 -25.14 -16.29
CA GLY A 53 7.91 -25.03 -17.59
C GLY A 53 8.42 -23.62 -17.95
N PHE A 54 8.48 -22.70 -16.98
CA PHE A 54 8.98 -21.33 -17.17
C PHE A 54 9.58 -20.77 -15.88
N ASP A 55 10.48 -19.80 -16.02
CA ASP A 55 10.98 -18.96 -14.94
C ASP A 55 10.55 -17.50 -15.13
N CYS A 56 10.53 -16.75 -14.04
CA CYS A 56 10.33 -15.29 -14.07
C CYS A 56 11.66 -14.58 -13.78
N ILE A 57 12.11 -13.76 -14.73
CA ILE A 57 13.20 -12.81 -14.50
C ILE A 57 12.59 -11.55 -13.90
N CYS A 58 12.89 -11.30 -12.63
CA CYS A 58 12.33 -10.17 -11.90
C CYS A 58 12.99 -8.85 -12.27
N LYS A 59 12.17 -7.80 -12.31
CA LYS A 59 12.66 -6.44 -12.35
C LYS A 59 13.34 -6.10 -11.02
N GLU A 60 14.17 -5.07 -11.07
CA GLU A 60 14.75 -4.46 -9.87
C GLU A 60 13.66 -4.20 -8.82
N ASN A 61 14.00 -4.40 -7.54
CA ASN A 61 13.12 -4.29 -6.39
C ASN A 61 12.07 -5.39 -6.20
N PHE A 62 12.10 -6.46 -7.02
CA PHE A 62 11.24 -7.62 -6.86
C PHE A 62 12.02 -8.93 -6.83
N SER A 63 11.47 -9.92 -6.12
CA SER A 63 12.03 -11.28 -6.04
C SER A 63 10.93 -12.35 -5.87
N GLY A 64 11.36 -13.60 -5.76
CA GLY A 64 10.49 -14.76 -5.64
C GLY A 64 10.20 -15.42 -7.00
N LYS A 65 9.69 -16.65 -6.96
CA LYS A 65 9.43 -17.49 -8.13
C LYS A 65 8.61 -16.78 -9.22
N PHE A 66 7.67 -15.94 -8.81
CA PHE A 66 6.80 -15.17 -9.69
C PHE A 66 6.98 -13.66 -9.54
N CYS A 67 8.11 -13.18 -9.01
CA CYS A 67 8.40 -11.76 -8.77
C CYS A 67 7.37 -11.04 -7.87
N GLN A 68 6.76 -11.80 -6.96
CA GLN A 68 5.70 -11.31 -6.08
C GLN A 68 6.22 -10.59 -4.82
N ASN A 69 7.46 -10.83 -4.43
CA ASN A 69 8.03 -10.26 -3.21
C ASN A 69 8.67 -8.90 -3.51
N VAL A 70 8.31 -7.89 -2.73
CA VAL A 70 8.96 -6.57 -2.78
C VAL A 70 10.26 -6.62 -1.99
N THR A 71 11.38 -6.25 -2.61
CA THR A 71 12.70 -6.17 -1.98
C THR A 71 13.27 -4.75 -1.95
N GLY A 72 12.74 -3.83 -2.76
CA GLY A 72 13.16 -2.44 -2.77
C GLY A 72 12.73 -1.64 -1.55
N HIS A 73 13.36 -0.48 -1.38
CA HIS A 73 13.03 0.49 -0.34
C HIS A 73 12.21 1.64 -0.92
N PHE A 74 11.02 1.86 -0.38
CA PHE A 74 10.08 2.87 -0.89
C PHE A 74 9.69 3.85 0.19
N SER A 75 9.70 5.14 -0.14
CA SER A 75 9.28 6.21 0.78
C SER A 75 7.76 6.32 0.96
N SER A 76 6.97 5.67 0.11
CA SER A 76 5.50 5.68 0.20
C SER A 76 4.88 4.49 -0.56
N CYS A 77 3.63 4.17 -0.26
CA CYS A 77 2.87 3.21 -1.04
C CYS A 77 2.67 3.68 -2.50
N LYS A 78 2.67 4.99 -2.75
CA LYS A 78 2.52 5.56 -4.09
C LYS A 78 3.75 5.30 -4.96
N SER A 79 4.96 5.51 -4.44
CA SER A 79 6.19 5.24 -5.19
C SER A 79 6.37 3.75 -5.45
N LEU A 80 5.93 2.90 -4.52
CA LEU A 80 5.86 1.45 -4.71
C LEU A 80 4.85 1.07 -5.82
N LEU A 81 3.63 1.63 -5.81
CA LEU A 81 2.61 1.34 -6.82
C LEU A 81 2.99 1.84 -8.22
N GLN A 82 3.81 2.88 -8.35
CA GLN A 82 4.29 3.36 -9.65
C GLN A 82 5.19 2.34 -10.36
N ILE A 83 5.93 1.53 -9.61
CA ILE A 83 6.81 0.51 -10.19
C ILE A 83 6.17 -0.88 -10.24
N GLY A 84 5.29 -1.20 -9.28
CA GLY A 84 4.64 -2.50 -9.16
C GLY A 84 3.30 -2.53 -9.88
N ARG A 85 3.12 -3.49 -10.79
CA ARG A 85 1.90 -3.61 -11.60
C ARG A 85 0.78 -4.39 -10.92
N ASP A 86 1.12 -5.35 -10.05
CA ASP A 86 0.17 -6.35 -9.54
C ASP A 86 0.19 -6.40 -8.00
N LEU A 87 0.43 -5.27 -7.35
CA LEU A 87 0.55 -5.20 -5.90
C LEU A 87 -0.82 -5.22 -5.24
N PRO A 88 -1.13 -6.23 -4.39
CA PRO A 88 -2.38 -6.26 -3.65
C PRO A 88 -2.39 -5.22 -2.53
N ASN A 89 -3.58 -4.88 -2.03
CA ASN A 89 -3.70 -4.20 -0.74
C ASN A 89 -3.04 -5.05 0.34
N GLY A 90 -2.30 -4.42 1.24
CA GLY A 90 -1.57 -5.17 2.25
C GLY A 90 -0.46 -4.38 2.90
N ASN A 91 0.42 -5.10 3.57
CA ASN A 91 1.44 -4.52 4.41
C ASN A 91 2.78 -4.46 3.68
N TYR A 92 3.37 -3.27 3.62
CA TYR A 92 4.65 -3.04 2.95
C TYR A 92 5.58 -2.22 3.84
N ASN A 93 6.88 -2.47 3.72
CA ASN A 93 7.89 -1.73 4.44
C ASN A 93 8.08 -0.37 3.77
N ILE A 94 7.71 0.70 4.48
CA ILE A 94 7.85 2.08 4.02
C ILE A 94 9.04 2.71 4.75
N LEU A 95 9.98 3.23 3.97
CA LEU A 95 11.17 3.93 4.41
C LEU A 95 10.80 5.34 4.88
N HIS A 96 11.28 5.72 6.06
CA HIS A 96 11.05 7.07 6.57
C HIS A 96 11.94 8.09 5.84
N LYS A 97 11.56 9.38 5.86
CA LYS A 97 12.29 10.48 5.17
C LYS A 97 13.81 10.50 5.41
N ASN A 98 14.28 10.07 6.59
CA ASN A 98 15.70 10.05 6.94
C ASN A 98 16.45 8.78 6.48
N GLY A 99 15.80 7.86 5.78
CA GLY A 99 16.41 6.66 5.18
C GLY A 99 16.89 5.58 6.16
N ALA A 100 16.96 5.86 7.46
CA ALA A 100 17.55 4.95 8.44
C ALA A 100 16.61 3.86 8.97
N LYS A 101 15.28 4.04 8.84
CA LYS A 101 14.28 3.13 9.41
C LYS A 101 13.14 2.91 8.43
N SER A 102 12.70 1.67 8.32
CA SER A 102 11.45 1.29 7.67
C SER A 102 10.43 0.79 8.69
N THR A 103 9.15 1.07 8.44
CA THR A 103 8.04 0.53 9.22
C THR A 103 7.12 -0.24 8.29
N LEU A 104 6.63 -1.39 8.75
CA LEU A 104 5.62 -2.17 8.04
C LEU A 104 4.25 -1.51 8.25
N MET A 105 3.66 -1.00 7.17
CA MET A 105 2.43 -0.19 7.17
C MET A 105 1.43 -0.72 6.16
N TYR A 106 0.15 -0.50 6.42
CA TYR A 106 -0.90 -0.79 5.44
C TYR A 106 -0.82 0.17 4.25
N CYS A 107 -0.76 -0.41 3.06
CA CYS A 107 -0.92 0.25 1.79
C CYS A 107 -2.22 -0.17 1.13
N GLN A 108 -3.04 0.82 0.79
CA GLN A 108 -4.18 0.64 -0.09
C GLN A 108 -3.72 0.88 -1.52
N MET A 109 -3.45 -0.20 -2.25
CA MET A 109 -2.94 -0.22 -3.62
C MET A 109 -4.05 -0.09 -4.67
N THR A 110 -5.27 -0.50 -4.35
CA THR A 110 -6.44 -0.33 -5.24
C THR A 110 -7.12 1.01 -5.00
N SER A 111 -7.94 1.44 -5.97
CA SER A 111 -8.77 2.64 -5.82
C SER A 111 -9.72 2.55 -4.63
N LEU A 112 -9.92 3.68 -3.95
CA LEU A 112 -10.97 3.89 -2.97
C LEU A 112 -12.03 4.80 -3.58
N GLU A 113 -13.31 4.45 -3.44
CA GLU A 113 -14.39 5.31 -3.92
C GLU A 113 -14.38 6.65 -3.14
N GLY A 114 -14.28 7.77 -3.86
CA GLY A 114 -14.10 9.11 -3.27
C GLY A 114 -12.65 9.59 -3.22
N CYS A 115 -11.67 8.74 -3.53
CA CYS A 115 -10.26 9.10 -3.65
C CYS A 115 -9.63 8.63 -4.97
N ALA A 116 -8.71 9.42 -5.51
CA ALA A 116 -8.15 9.14 -6.83
C ALA A 116 -7.12 8.01 -6.79
N GLY A 117 -7.43 6.88 -7.43
CA GLY A 117 -6.51 5.76 -7.58
C GLY A 117 -6.07 5.12 -6.25
N GLY A 118 -4.96 4.38 -6.30
CA GLY A 118 -4.36 3.73 -5.12
C GLY A 118 -2.96 4.24 -4.80
N GLY A 119 -2.30 3.53 -3.90
CA GLY A 119 -0.99 3.88 -3.34
C GLY A 119 -1.12 4.73 -2.08
N TRP A 120 -2.22 4.61 -1.33
CA TRP A 120 -2.42 5.35 -0.09
C TRP A 120 -1.63 4.70 1.04
N THR A 121 -0.90 5.51 1.80
CA THR A 121 -0.09 5.08 2.94
C THR A 121 -0.84 5.41 4.23
N MET A 122 -1.09 4.40 5.07
CA MET A 122 -1.77 4.60 6.36
C MET A 122 -0.98 5.57 7.24
N ALA A 123 -1.62 6.63 7.73
CA ALA A 123 -1.02 7.63 8.62
C ALA A 123 -1.56 7.55 10.04
N MET A 124 -2.87 7.39 10.18
CA MET A 124 -3.54 7.45 11.47
C MET A 124 -4.92 6.79 11.39
N LYS A 125 -5.38 6.22 12.50
CA LYS A 125 -6.78 5.82 12.73
C LYS A 125 -7.20 6.37 14.08
N ILE A 126 -8.40 6.91 14.13
CA ILE A 126 -8.99 7.55 15.31
C ILE A 126 -10.31 6.84 15.58
N ASP A 127 -10.54 6.47 16.83
CA ASP A 127 -11.83 5.95 17.27
C ASP A 127 -12.57 7.08 18.01
N GLY A 128 -13.75 7.45 17.49
CA GLY A 128 -14.54 8.55 18.04
C GLY A 128 -15.13 8.27 19.42
N SER A 129 -15.06 7.03 19.92
CA SER A 129 -15.42 6.72 21.31
C SER A 129 -14.26 6.87 22.31
N GLU A 130 -13.03 7.06 21.82
CA GLU A 130 -11.83 7.21 22.64
C GLU A 130 -11.40 8.69 22.71
N THR A 131 -10.73 9.07 23.79
CA THR A 131 -10.24 10.45 23.99
C THR A 131 -8.77 10.63 23.58
N THR A 132 -8.11 9.57 23.08
CA THR A 132 -6.67 9.57 22.77
C THR A 132 -6.29 10.71 21.81
N PHE A 133 -7.14 10.94 20.81
CA PHE A 133 -6.92 11.92 19.75
C PHE A 133 -7.93 13.07 19.78
N ASP A 134 -8.43 13.40 20.97
CA ASP A 134 -9.15 14.67 21.18
C ASP A 134 -8.36 15.83 20.58
N TYR A 135 -9.06 16.87 20.13
CA TYR A 135 -8.47 17.97 19.37
C TYR A 135 -7.29 18.67 20.09
N ASN A 136 -7.26 18.64 21.43
CA ASN A 136 -6.20 19.23 22.26
C ASN A 136 -5.06 18.25 22.60
N SER A 137 -5.13 17.00 22.12
CA SER A 137 -4.13 15.97 22.37
C SER A 137 -2.76 16.36 21.81
N THR A 138 -1.70 16.10 22.59
CA THR A 138 -0.32 16.34 22.14
C THR A 138 0.10 15.43 20.97
N TYR A 139 -0.64 14.33 20.73
CA TYR A 139 -0.40 13.48 19.57
C TYR A 139 -0.58 14.20 18.24
N TRP A 140 -1.32 15.31 18.18
CA TRP A 140 -1.44 16.10 16.95
C TRP A 140 -0.13 16.81 16.58
N THR A 141 0.66 17.22 17.59
CA THR A 141 1.85 18.07 17.44
C THR A 141 3.16 17.33 17.66
N ASP A 142 3.16 16.15 18.27
CA ASP A 142 4.38 15.38 18.53
C ASP A 142 4.78 14.42 17.39
N ARG A 143 5.93 13.76 17.54
CA ARG A 143 6.44 12.72 16.64
C ARG A 143 6.41 11.33 17.29
N THR A 144 5.52 11.15 18.27
CA THR A 144 5.34 9.89 18.99
C THR A 144 4.35 9.03 18.24
N GLY A 145 4.69 7.76 18.03
CA GLY A 145 3.77 6.77 17.47
C GLY A 145 2.85 6.23 18.57
N TYR A 146 1.61 5.91 18.20
CA TYR A 146 0.63 5.29 19.09
C TYR A 146 0.16 3.99 18.46
N LEU A 147 0.20 2.89 19.23
CA LEU A 147 -0.27 1.57 18.78
C LEU A 147 0.17 1.22 17.34
N THR A 148 1.44 1.44 17.01
CA THR A 148 1.93 1.39 15.60
C THR A 148 1.82 0.01 14.96
N ILE A 149 1.72 -1.06 15.76
CA ILE A 149 1.41 -2.40 15.26
C ILE A 149 0.05 -2.45 14.55
N HIS A 150 -0.91 -1.63 15.00
CA HIS A 150 -2.25 -1.58 14.45
C HIS A 150 -2.35 -0.83 13.11
N GLY A 151 -1.31 -0.10 12.69
CA GLY A 151 -1.24 0.48 11.35
C GLY A 151 -1.11 -0.53 10.21
N ARG A 152 -1.16 -1.83 10.50
CA ARG A 152 -1.12 -2.95 9.54
C ARG A 152 -2.48 -3.58 9.26
N PHE A 153 -3.51 -3.21 10.00
CA PHE A 153 -4.83 -3.86 9.96
C PHE A 153 -5.88 -3.03 9.21
N GLY A 154 -5.50 -2.44 8.08
CA GLY A 154 -6.44 -1.74 7.18
C GLY A 154 -7.36 -0.77 7.89
N PHE A 155 -8.68 -0.93 7.69
CA PHE A 155 -9.75 -0.09 8.23
C PHE A 155 -10.48 -0.75 9.42
N ASP A 156 -9.75 -1.45 10.29
CA ASP A 156 -10.28 -1.83 11.61
C ASP A 156 -10.52 -0.59 12.50
N ASN A 157 -11.14 -0.79 13.65
CA ASN A 157 -11.48 0.29 14.57
C ASN A 157 -10.40 0.53 15.64
N VAL A 158 -9.21 -0.10 15.51
CA VAL A 158 -8.16 0.08 16.53
C VAL A 158 -7.30 1.29 16.16
N GLU A 159 -7.26 2.23 17.09
CA GLU A 159 -6.49 3.47 17.00
C GLU A 159 -5.02 3.23 16.66
N THR A 160 -4.45 4.15 15.86
CA THR A 160 -3.02 4.14 15.57
C THR A 160 -2.55 5.50 15.12
N LYS A 161 -1.29 5.83 15.42
CA LYS A 161 -0.58 6.96 14.85
C LYS A 161 0.76 6.49 14.32
N MET A 162 0.93 6.57 13.01
CA MET A 162 2.06 5.99 12.29
C MET A 162 3.13 7.02 11.94
N PRO A 163 4.40 6.62 11.75
CA PRO A 163 5.47 7.54 11.36
C PRO A 163 5.24 8.34 10.08
N SER A 164 4.44 7.83 9.15
CA SER A 164 4.00 8.53 7.95
C SER A 164 3.26 9.83 8.26
N TYR A 165 2.60 9.94 9.42
CA TYR A 165 1.94 11.17 9.87
C TYR A 165 2.91 12.37 9.96
N TRP A 166 4.16 12.15 10.39
CA TRP A 166 5.15 13.22 10.57
C TRP A 166 6.37 13.15 9.65
N SER A 167 6.43 12.16 8.75
CA SER A 167 7.60 11.93 7.91
C SER A 167 7.31 11.70 6.43
N ALA A 168 6.04 11.77 6.00
CA ALA A 168 5.68 11.61 4.59
C ALA A 168 5.09 12.90 4.01
N SER A 169 5.70 13.39 2.94
CA SER A 169 5.16 14.51 2.16
C SER A 169 4.09 14.01 1.19
N PHE A 170 3.07 14.82 0.96
CA PHE A 170 1.90 14.44 0.16
C PHE A 170 1.38 15.61 -0.67
N LYS A 171 0.58 15.28 -1.69
CA LYS A 171 -0.13 16.26 -2.56
C LYS A 171 -1.64 16.24 -2.37
N GLU A 172 -2.15 15.22 -1.72
CA GLU A 172 -3.56 14.96 -1.48
C GLU A 172 -3.69 14.09 -0.23
N ILE A 173 -4.82 14.23 0.46
CA ILE A 173 -5.18 13.44 1.66
C ILE A 173 -6.46 12.69 1.33
N CYS A 174 -6.51 11.39 1.63
CA CYS A 174 -7.75 10.61 1.58
C CYS A 174 -8.20 10.36 3.02
N ILE A 175 -9.31 10.97 3.42
CA ILE A 175 -9.94 10.71 4.73
C ILE A 175 -11.04 9.69 4.56
N GLY A 176 -11.17 8.78 5.53
CA GLY A 176 -12.23 7.78 5.58
C GLY A 176 -13.00 7.89 6.88
N MET A 177 -14.33 7.77 6.83
CA MET A 177 -15.19 7.68 8.01
C MET A 177 -16.02 6.41 7.94
N LYS A 178 -16.18 5.75 9.10
CA LYS A 178 -16.90 4.50 9.22
C LYS A 178 -18.00 4.64 10.26
N VAL A 179 -19.25 4.37 9.87
CA VAL A 179 -20.41 4.31 10.77
C VAL A 179 -21.10 2.97 10.58
N GLY A 180 -20.97 2.10 11.59
CA GLY A 180 -21.35 0.69 11.46
C GLY A 180 -20.54 0.02 10.33
N ASN A 181 -21.24 -0.41 9.27
CA ASN A 181 -20.63 -1.02 8.09
C ASN A 181 -20.46 -0.05 6.91
N ASP A 182 -20.97 1.18 7.02
CA ASP A 182 -20.83 2.19 5.97
C ASP A 182 -19.45 2.85 6.11
N LEU A 183 -18.59 2.63 5.12
CA LEU A 183 -17.23 3.19 5.05
C LEU A 183 -17.12 4.05 3.79
N ARG A 184 -16.92 5.34 3.99
CA ARG A 184 -16.86 6.32 2.89
C ARG A 184 -15.57 7.10 2.94
N PHE A 185 -15.07 7.46 1.77
CA PHE A 185 -13.85 8.23 1.64
C PHE A 185 -14.06 9.55 0.91
N LEU A 186 -13.17 10.50 1.19
CA LEU A 186 -13.15 11.80 0.56
C LEU A 186 -11.71 12.25 0.38
N MET A 187 -11.38 12.67 -0.84
CA MET A 187 -10.11 13.29 -1.15
C MET A 187 -10.12 14.80 -0.86
N ILE A 188 -9.08 15.26 -0.18
CA ILE A 188 -8.76 16.67 0.06
C ILE A 188 -7.50 17.01 -0.75
N PRO A 189 -7.59 17.86 -1.79
CA PRO A 189 -6.46 18.21 -2.64
C PRO A 189 -5.60 19.27 -1.94
N TYR A 190 -4.76 18.83 -1.01
CA TYR A 190 -3.88 19.69 -0.23
C TYR A 190 -2.47 19.11 -0.20
N ALA A 191 -1.46 19.95 -0.45
CA ALA A 191 -0.06 19.55 -0.40
C ALA A 191 0.59 19.94 0.93
N GLY A 192 1.46 19.09 1.45
CA GLY A 192 2.17 19.33 2.71
C GLY A 192 3.42 18.48 2.88
N GLU A 193 4.34 18.95 3.72
CA GLU A 193 5.57 18.23 4.06
C GLU A 193 5.32 17.01 4.95
N SER A 194 4.32 17.12 5.85
CA SER A 194 3.74 16.03 6.63
C SER A 194 2.39 16.45 7.24
N LEU A 195 1.55 15.50 7.65
CA LEU A 195 0.26 15.81 8.30
C LEU A 195 0.50 16.53 9.62
N ARG A 196 1.55 16.14 10.35
CA ARG A 196 1.99 16.83 11.55
C ARG A 196 2.28 18.30 11.26
N ASP A 197 3.08 18.62 10.25
CA ASP A 197 3.48 20.02 10.02
C ASP A 197 2.28 20.87 9.55
N LEU A 198 1.31 20.25 8.86
CA LEU A 198 0.04 20.89 8.51
C LEU A 198 -0.81 21.22 9.75
N ILE A 199 -0.86 20.31 10.72
CA ILE A 199 -1.74 20.41 11.89
C ILE A 199 -1.08 21.16 13.06
N ALA A 200 0.22 21.01 13.26
CA ALA A 200 0.90 21.38 14.51
C ALA A 200 1.02 22.90 14.74
N GLU A 201 0.79 23.72 13.72
CA GLU A 201 0.85 25.18 13.85
C GLU A 201 -0.41 25.77 14.53
N ASP A 202 -1.43 24.95 14.85
CA ASP A 202 -2.72 25.37 15.40
C ASP A 202 -3.39 26.52 14.62
N LYS A 203 -2.98 26.71 13.37
CA LYS A 203 -3.45 27.74 12.47
C LYS A 203 -4.56 27.18 11.60
N PHE A 204 -5.67 27.92 11.53
CA PHE A 204 -6.73 27.59 10.58
C PHE A 204 -6.21 27.68 9.14
N LEU A 205 -6.38 26.58 8.40
CA LEU A 205 -6.04 26.50 6.98
C LEU A 205 -7.26 26.01 6.21
N ALA A 206 -7.81 26.87 5.37
CA ALA A 206 -9.01 26.55 4.61
C ALA A 206 -8.76 25.44 3.58
N THR A 207 -9.76 24.60 3.38
CA THR A 207 -9.84 23.69 2.22
C THR A 207 -10.88 24.22 1.22
N ASN A 208 -10.99 23.54 0.07
CA ASN A 208 -11.98 23.86 -0.96
C ASN A 208 -12.66 22.58 -1.47
N VAL A 209 -13.01 21.72 -0.53
CA VAL A 209 -13.66 20.43 -0.77
C VAL A 209 -15.16 20.62 -0.97
N GLY A 210 -15.76 21.49 -0.16
CA GLY A 210 -17.18 21.83 -0.18
C GLY A 210 -17.99 21.05 0.86
N ARG A 211 -18.90 21.77 1.51
CA ARG A 211 -19.83 21.27 2.55
C ARG A 211 -20.54 19.97 2.18
N GLU A 212 -21.12 19.87 0.99
CA GLU A 212 -21.88 18.66 0.61
C GLU A 212 -20.99 17.43 0.46
N LYS A 213 -19.73 17.61 0.02
CA LYS A 213 -18.77 16.51 -0.02
C LYS A 213 -18.35 16.10 1.39
N LEU A 214 -18.11 17.04 2.30
CA LEU A 214 -17.83 16.72 3.70
C LEU A 214 -18.99 15.98 4.38
N LYS A 215 -20.24 16.42 4.15
CA LYS A 215 -21.44 15.71 4.62
C LYS A 215 -21.55 14.30 4.04
N SER A 216 -21.07 14.07 2.81
CA SER A 216 -21.18 12.77 2.16
C SER A 216 -20.40 11.64 2.86
N LEU A 217 -19.41 11.99 3.70
CA LEU A 217 -18.62 11.03 4.50
C LEU A 217 -19.46 10.26 5.52
N ILE A 218 -20.56 10.85 6.02
CA ILE A 218 -21.47 10.20 6.97
C ILE A 218 -22.88 10.28 6.40
N ALA A 219 -23.48 9.11 6.16
CA ALA A 219 -24.85 9.00 5.71
C ALA A 219 -25.82 9.71 6.66
N ASN A 220 -26.77 10.46 6.11
CA ASN A 220 -27.79 11.19 6.87
C ASN A 220 -27.21 12.16 7.91
N SER A 221 -25.97 12.62 7.72
CA SER A 221 -25.38 13.65 8.57
C SER A 221 -26.06 15.00 8.38
N SER A 222 -26.12 15.76 9.46
CA SER A 222 -26.55 17.15 9.46
C SER A 222 -25.43 18.02 10.01
N LEU A 223 -25.40 19.26 9.55
CA LEU A 223 -24.47 20.27 10.02
C LEU A 223 -25.27 21.53 10.33
N GLN A 224 -24.82 22.31 11.31
CA GLN A 224 -25.42 23.62 11.57
C GLN A 224 -25.46 24.44 10.27
N SER A 225 -26.60 25.08 10.00
CA SER A 225 -26.88 25.75 8.72
C SER A 225 -25.94 26.92 8.43
N THR A 226 -25.38 27.53 9.48
CA THR A 226 -24.52 28.72 9.43
C THR A 226 -23.02 28.41 9.48
N CYS A 227 -22.63 27.14 9.62
CA CYS A 227 -21.21 26.77 9.61
C CYS A 227 -20.69 26.65 8.17
N HIS A 228 -19.96 27.66 7.73
CA HIS A 228 -19.46 27.80 6.35
C HIS A 228 -17.93 27.77 6.26
N LYS A 229 -17.23 27.43 7.34
CA LYS A 229 -15.78 27.29 7.35
C LYS A 229 -15.44 25.83 7.20
N GLU A 230 -14.50 25.48 6.34
CA GLU A 230 -13.97 24.12 6.25
C GLU A 230 -12.45 24.19 6.22
N GLY A 231 -11.79 23.21 6.83
CA GLY A 231 -10.34 23.18 6.81
C GLY A 231 -9.70 22.40 7.93
N PHE A 232 -8.42 22.71 8.12
CA PHE A 232 -7.58 22.21 9.19
C PHE A 232 -7.59 23.18 10.36
N ASN A 233 -7.48 22.65 11.58
CA ASN A 233 -7.46 23.43 12.83
C ASN A 233 -8.60 24.46 12.91
N MET A 234 -9.83 23.96 12.85
CA MET A 234 -11.04 24.75 13.03
C MET A 234 -10.97 25.46 14.37
N TYR A 235 -10.96 26.79 14.32
CA TYR A 235 -10.76 27.65 15.46
C TYR A 235 -12.08 28.30 15.89
N ASP A 236 -12.36 28.21 17.18
CA ASP A 236 -13.45 28.93 17.82
C ASP A 236 -12.94 30.31 18.32
N PRO A 237 -13.45 31.43 17.77
CA PRO A 237 -13.05 32.77 18.19
C PRO A 237 -13.34 33.08 19.67
N ASP A 238 -14.37 32.46 20.24
CA ASP A 238 -14.85 32.79 21.59
C ASP A 238 -13.98 32.10 22.64
N THR A 239 -13.71 30.81 22.46
CA THR A 239 -12.84 30.04 23.37
C THR A 239 -11.36 30.18 23.05
N LYS A 240 -11.02 30.72 21.88
CA LYS A 240 -9.65 30.84 21.36
C LYS A 240 -8.90 29.52 21.24
N HIS A 241 -9.61 28.42 21.01
CA HIS A 241 -9.05 27.09 20.89
C HIS A 241 -9.42 26.42 19.56
N VAL A 242 -8.58 25.47 19.14
CA VAL A 242 -8.93 24.53 18.07
C VAL A 242 -10.03 23.61 18.60
N ILE A 243 -11.11 23.44 17.86
CA ILE A 243 -12.26 22.60 18.22
C ILE A 243 -12.42 21.39 17.29
N ALA A 244 -11.75 21.40 16.13
CA ALA A 244 -11.63 20.25 15.24
C ALA A 244 -10.34 20.34 14.41
N ARG A 245 -9.70 19.19 14.15
CA ARG A 245 -8.41 19.15 13.43
C ARG A 245 -8.58 19.10 11.92
N ILE A 246 -9.62 18.43 11.45
CA ILE A 246 -10.07 18.42 10.06
C ILE A 246 -11.59 18.43 10.10
N GLY A 247 -12.23 19.41 9.48
CA GLY A 247 -13.68 19.47 9.52
C GLY A 247 -14.30 20.70 8.90
N ILE A 248 -15.55 20.92 9.30
CA ILE A 248 -16.44 22.02 8.96
C ILE A 248 -17.04 22.59 10.22
#